data_AF-A0A1W9NZ68-F1
#
_entry.id   AF-A0A1W9NZ68-F1
#
_cell.length_a   1.000
_cell.length_b   1.000
_cell.length_c   1.000
_cell.angle_alpha   90.00
_cell.angle_beta   90.00
_cell.angle_gamma   90.00
#
_symmetry.space_group_name_H-M   'P 1'
#
loop_
_entity.id
_entity.type
_entity.pdbx_description
1 polymer ?
#
loop_
_entity_poly.entity_id
_entity_poly.type
_entity_poly.pdbx_seq_one_letter_code
_entity_poly.pdbx_strand_id
1 'polypeptide(L)'
;MKKQKQKMNKIGVVLKMLKSYGSFIVFFIAASFSNVAADRGMLPIIPGISVYEPGQKAIIAWSGSKEILILSTDVYADESTKVLEVLPLPSKPVVKDGNFKSFEVVQKIHIALPVLMLPIGIVLQHF
;
A
#
# COMPACT_ATOMS: atom_id res chain seq x y z
N MET A 1 -12.18 -15.31 -62.43
CA MET A 1 -12.79 -14.54 -61.30
C MET A 1 -12.78 -15.25 -59.93
N LYS A 2 -13.08 -16.55 -59.80
CA LYS A 2 -13.24 -17.23 -58.48
C LYS A 2 -11.98 -17.20 -57.56
N LYS A 3 -10.78 -17.39 -58.13
CA LYS A 3 -9.51 -17.36 -57.36
C LYS A 3 -9.19 -16.00 -56.71
N GLN A 4 -9.55 -14.89 -57.36
CA GLN A 4 -9.32 -13.55 -56.81
C GLN A 4 -10.25 -13.22 -55.64
N LYS A 5 -11.52 -13.61 -55.72
CA LYS A 5 -12.49 -13.46 -54.62
C LYS A 5 -12.07 -14.27 -53.38
N GLN A 6 -11.51 -15.46 -53.59
CA GLN A 6 -10.98 -16.29 -52.50
C GLN A 6 -9.72 -15.70 -51.84
N LYS A 7 -8.85 -15.03 -52.60
CA LYS A 7 -7.68 -14.32 -52.06
C LYS A 7 -8.10 -13.10 -51.22
N MET A 8 -9.07 -12.32 -51.69
CA MET A 8 -9.62 -11.18 -50.95
C MET A 8 -10.30 -11.61 -49.64
N ASN A 9 -11.04 -12.73 -49.64
CA ASN A 9 -11.63 -13.28 -48.42
C ASN A 9 -10.57 -13.74 -47.41
N LYS A 10 -9.46 -14.35 -47.87
CA LYS A 10 -8.34 -14.74 -46.98
C LYS A 10 -7.68 -13.52 -46.32
N ILE A 11 -7.46 -12.43 -47.06
CA ILE A 11 -6.89 -11.18 -46.52
C ILE A 11 -7.84 -10.57 -45.48
N GLY A 12 -9.15 -10.54 -45.75
CA GLY A 12 -10.14 -10.06 -44.79
C GLY A 12 -10.18 -10.88 -43.49
N VAL A 13 -10.03 -12.20 -43.59
CA VAL A 13 -9.94 -13.11 -42.42
C VAL A 13 -8.67 -12.84 -41.61
N VAL A 14 -7.51 -12.69 -42.27
CA VAL A 14 -6.23 -12.37 -41.62
C VAL A 14 -6.33 -11.02 -40.89
N LEU A 15 -6.92 -10.00 -41.52
CA LEU A 15 -7.10 -8.68 -40.90
C LEU A 15 -8.02 -8.72 -39.67
N LYS A 16 -9.07 -9.57 -39.72
CA LYS A 16 -9.99 -9.77 -38.60
C LYS A 16 -9.32 -10.51 -37.44
N MET A 17 -8.46 -11.49 -37.74
CA MET A 17 -7.62 -12.17 -36.75
C MET A 17 -6.62 -11.22 -36.08
N LEU A 18 -5.90 -10.40 -36.86
CA LEU A 18 -4.95 -9.41 -36.32
C LEU A 18 -5.61 -8.42 -35.36
N LYS A 19 -6.80 -7.91 -35.69
CA LYS A 19 -7.59 -7.04 -34.80
C LYS A 19 -8.05 -7.78 -33.53
N SER A 20 -8.42 -9.05 -33.65
CA SER A 20 -8.78 -9.89 -32.51
C SER A 20 -7.61 -10.07 -31.55
N TYR A 21 -6.41 -10.40 -32.06
CA TYR A 21 -5.21 -10.52 -31.22
C TYR A 21 -4.83 -9.20 -30.55
N GLY A 22 -4.94 -8.08 -31.26
CA GLY A 22 -4.73 -6.76 -30.67
C GLY A 22 -5.69 -6.49 -29.50
N SER A 23 -6.97 -6.84 -29.65
CA SER A 23 -7.95 -6.73 -28.57
C SER A 23 -7.62 -7.62 -27.37
N PHE A 24 -7.16 -8.85 -27.60
CA PHE A 24 -6.73 -9.74 -26.52
C PHE A 24 -5.52 -9.19 -25.78
N ILE A 25 -4.54 -8.63 -26.49
CA ILE A 25 -3.35 -8.02 -25.88
C ILE A 25 -3.74 -6.84 -24.98
N VAL A 26 -4.62 -5.94 -25.45
CA VAL A 26 -5.10 -4.80 -24.64
C VAL A 26 -5.84 -5.29 -23.39
N PHE A 27 -6.67 -6.33 -23.51
CA PHE A 27 -7.36 -6.92 -22.37
C PHE A 27 -6.38 -7.51 -21.35
N PHE A 28 -5.36 -8.25 -21.79
CA PHE A 28 -4.33 -8.80 -20.91
C PHE A 28 -3.50 -7.71 -20.20
N ILE A 29 -3.16 -6.62 -20.89
CA ILE A 29 -2.48 -5.47 -20.29
C ILE A 29 -3.38 -4.81 -19.23
N ALA A 30 -4.65 -4.56 -19.54
CA ALA A 30 -5.60 -3.98 -18.60
C ALA A 30 -5.83 -4.87 -17.38
N ALA A 31 -5.86 -6.18 -17.56
CA ALA A 31 -6.00 -7.16 -16.48
C ALA A 31 -4.74 -7.29 -15.59
N SER A 32 -3.59 -6.76 -16.04
CA SER A 32 -2.32 -6.84 -15.29
C SER A 32 -2.17 -5.73 -14.25
N PHE A 33 -3.06 -4.74 -14.20
CA PHE A 33 -3.01 -3.69 -13.17
C PHE A 33 -3.62 -4.21 -11.87
N SER A 34 -2.77 -4.58 -10.91
CA SER A 34 -3.20 -4.80 -9.53
C SER A 34 -3.57 -3.48 -8.87
N ASN A 35 -4.66 -3.45 -8.11
CA ASN A 35 -4.95 -2.33 -7.21
C ASN A 35 -3.83 -2.21 -6.17
N VAL A 36 -2.96 -1.22 -6.32
CA VAL A 36 -1.99 -0.83 -5.30
C VAL A 36 -2.70 0.09 -4.31
N ALA A 37 -2.79 -0.34 -3.05
CA ALA A 37 -3.07 0.56 -1.95
C ALA A 37 -1.76 1.30 -1.64
N ALA A 38 -1.74 2.61 -1.86
CA ALA A 38 -0.62 3.44 -1.47
C ALA A 38 -0.86 3.95 -0.05
N ASP A 39 0.09 3.67 0.84
CA ASP A 39 0.18 4.34 2.14
C ASP A 39 0.80 5.74 1.96
N ARG A 40 1.06 6.42 3.08
CA ARG A 40 1.91 7.62 3.10
C ARG A 40 3.21 7.31 2.34
N GLY A 41 3.58 8.18 1.41
CA GLY A 41 4.79 8.05 0.60
C GLY A 41 5.69 9.27 0.76
N MET A 42 7.00 9.07 0.59
CA MET A 42 8.00 10.13 0.61
C MET A 42 8.83 10.07 -0.66
N LEU A 43 8.94 11.21 -1.35
CA LEU A 43 9.71 11.35 -2.57
C LEU A 43 10.91 12.28 -2.30
N PRO A 44 12.16 11.79 -2.37
CA PRO A 44 13.33 12.64 -2.22
C PRO A 44 13.38 13.67 -3.36
N ILE A 45 13.60 14.93 -3.00
CA ILE A 45 13.66 16.02 -3.99
C ILE A 45 15.00 15.99 -4.73
N ILE A 46 16.03 15.46 -4.09
CA ILE A 46 17.36 15.28 -4.65
C ILE A 46 17.43 13.87 -5.28
N PRO A 47 17.77 13.74 -6.58
CA PRO A 47 17.92 12.45 -7.23
C PRO A 47 19.04 11.60 -6.61
N GLY A 48 18.84 10.28 -6.56
CA GLY A 48 19.87 9.32 -6.13
C GLY A 48 19.94 9.07 -4.63
N ILE A 49 19.20 9.84 -3.81
CA ILE A 49 19.07 9.63 -2.36
C ILE A 49 17.99 8.58 -2.11
N SER A 50 18.30 7.57 -1.29
CA SER A 50 17.36 6.54 -0.88
C SER A 50 16.66 6.92 0.42
N VAL A 51 15.33 6.89 0.42
CA VAL A 51 14.50 7.11 1.60
C VAL A 51 13.75 5.83 1.93
N TYR A 52 13.78 5.43 3.20
CA TYR A 52 13.19 4.18 3.66
C TYR A 52 12.39 4.38 4.95
N GLU A 53 11.19 3.81 4.98
CA GLU A 53 10.27 3.83 6.13
C GLU A 53 10.14 2.40 6.69
N PRO A 54 10.92 2.01 7.72
CA PRO A 54 10.85 0.66 8.27
C PRO A 54 9.60 0.39 9.10
N GLY A 55 8.89 1.41 9.55
CA GLY A 55 7.79 1.21 10.49
C GLY A 55 6.91 2.43 10.71
N GLN A 56 5.63 2.11 10.95
CA GLN A 56 4.61 3.06 11.34
C GLN A 56 4.12 2.71 12.76
N LYS A 57 3.90 3.74 13.57
CA LYS A 57 3.40 3.64 14.94
C LYS A 57 2.09 4.40 15.03
N ALA A 58 1.09 3.78 15.65
CA ALA A 58 -0.19 4.42 15.96
C ALA A 58 -0.46 4.28 17.46
N ILE A 59 -0.83 5.38 18.11
CA ILE A 59 -1.35 5.37 19.48
C ILE A 59 -2.81 5.80 19.41
N ILE A 60 -3.69 4.99 19.99
CA ILE A 60 -5.11 5.28 20.13
C ILE A 60 -5.38 5.49 21.62
N ALA A 61 -5.78 6.70 21.98
CA ALA A 61 -6.25 7.02 23.32
C ALA A 61 -7.78 7.17 23.30
N TRP A 62 -8.47 6.48 24.21
CA TRP A 62 -9.93 6.49 24.31
C TRP A 62 -10.40 6.65 25.76
N SER A 63 -11.38 7.55 25.97
CA SER A 63 -11.89 7.88 27.31
C SER A 63 -13.37 7.51 27.52
N GLY A 64 -13.94 6.65 26.67
CA GLY A 64 -15.38 6.33 26.67
C GLY A 64 -16.22 7.23 25.75
N SER A 65 -15.82 8.50 25.58
CA SER A 65 -16.56 9.49 24.77
C SER A 65 -15.71 10.20 23.72
N LYS A 66 -14.37 10.15 23.84
CA LYS A 66 -13.44 10.81 22.94
C LYS A 66 -12.34 9.83 22.53
N GLU A 67 -12.01 9.86 21.25
CA GLU A 67 -10.89 9.13 20.66
C GLU A 67 -9.85 10.13 20.14
N ILE A 68 -8.57 9.84 20.39
CA ILE A 68 -7.43 10.57 19.83
C ILE A 68 -6.52 9.55 19.16
N LEU A 69 -6.32 9.73 17.86
CA LEU A 69 -5.37 8.96 17.05
C LEU A 69 -4.09 9.79 16.84
N ILE A 70 -2.96 9.25 17.29
CA ILE A 70 -1.64 9.81 17.01
C ILE A 70 -0.93 8.84 16.07
N LEU A 71 -0.54 9.33 14.89
CA LEU A 71 0.23 8.57 13.90
C LEU A 71 1.66 9.10 13.86
N SER A 72 2.63 8.19 13.83
CA SER A 72 4.04 8.49 13.66
C SER A 72 4.67 7.47 12.72
N THR A 73 5.72 7.87 12.02
CA THR A 73 6.44 7.04 11.03
C THR A 73 7.93 7.23 11.24
N ASP A 74 8.67 6.13 11.29
CA ASP A 74 10.13 6.19 11.34
C ASP A 74 10.65 6.33 9.92
N VAL A 75 11.51 7.32 9.66
CA VAL A 75 12.03 7.58 8.31
C VAL A 75 13.54 7.73 8.38
N TYR A 76 14.21 7.04 7.46
CA TYR A 76 15.66 7.09 7.31
C TYR A 76 16.00 7.49 5.88
N ALA A 77 17.10 8.23 5.74
CA ALA A 77 17.72 8.54 4.47
C ALA A 77 19.22 8.24 4.58
N ASP A 78 19.83 7.82 3.48
CA ASP A 78 21.28 7.65 3.36
C ASP A 78 22.03 8.99 3.48
N GLU A 79 21.40 10.09 3.07
CA GLU A 79 21.92 11.45 3.18
C GLU A 79 20.88 12.45 3.70
N SER A 80 21.36 13.57 4.25
CA SER A 80 20.48 14.68 4.68
C SER A 80 19.77 15.28 3.48
N THR A 81 18.43 15.16 3.44
CA THR A 81 17.61 15.56 2.30
C THR A 81 16.30 16.20 2.72
N LYS A 82 15.61 16.79 1.74
CA LYS A 82 14.20 17.16 1.86
C LYS A 82 13.37 16.19 1.03
N VAL A 83 12.24 15.80 1.58
CA VAL A 83 11.28 14.92 0.92
C VAL A 83 9.97 15.65 0.68
N LEU A 84 9.32 15.35 -0.44
CA LEU A 84 7.92 15.63 -0.64
C LEU A 84 7.12 14.49 -0.03
N GLU A 85 6.32 14.81 0.97
CA GLU A 85 5.44 13.87 1.62
C GLU A 85 4.08 13.85 0.92
N VAL A 86 3.60 12.65 0.56
CA VAL A 86 2.30 12.41 -0.04
C VAL A 86 1.51 11.51 0.89
N LEU A 87 0.48 12.05 1.54
CA LEU A 87 -0.44 11.29 2.37
C LEU A 87 -1.79 11.16 1.65
N PRO A 88 -2.06 10.04 0.96
CA PRO A 88 -3.35 9.82 0.31
C PRO A 88 -4.40 9.50 1.38
N LEU A 89 -5.01 10.53 1.96
CA LEU A 89 -6.14 10.34 2.86
C LEU A 89 -7.37 9.92 2.03
N PRO A 90 -8.09 8.85 2.38
CA PRO A 90 -9.49 8.78 1.99
C PRO A 90 -10.19 10.00 2.64
N SER A 91 -10.97 10.74 1.85
CA SER A 91 -11.59 12.02 2.23
C SER A 91 -12.61 11.92 3.39
N LYS A 92 -12.84 10.72 3.95
CA LYS A 92 -13.57 10.47 5.19
C LYS A 92 -13.21 9.09 5.77
N PRO A 93 -12.62 8.99 6.97
CA PRO A 93 -12.43 7.71 7.63
C PRO A 93 -13.80 7.13 8.01
N VAL A 94 -14.07 5.87 7.62
CA VAL A 94 -15.24 5.13 8.08
C VAL A 94 -14.84 4.39 9.35
N VAL A 95 -15.17 4.98 10.50
CA VAL A 95 -15.03 4.31 11.79
C VAL A 95 -16.07 3.20 11.87
N LYS A 96 -15.62 1.99 12.19
CA LYS A 96 -16.49 0.83 12.49
C LYS A 96 -16.18 0.38 13.90
N ASP A 97 -17.16 -0.19 14.58
CA ASP A 97 -16.95 -0.78 15.89
C ASP A 97 -15.82 -1.80 15.84
N GLY A 98 -14.88 -1.68 16.77
CA GLY A 98 -13.77 -2.61 16.90
C GLY A 98 -14.26 -4.01 17.24
N ASN A 99 -13.66 -5.03 16.62
CA ASN A 99 -13.95 -6.42 16.94
C ASN A 99 -13.07 -6.86 18.13
N PHE A 100 -13.66 -7.54 19.11
CA PHE A 100 -12.92 -8.16 20.22
C PHE A 100 -11.79 -9.09 19.74
N LYS A 101 -11.96 -9.71 18.57
CA LYS A 101 -10.94 -10.55 17.91
C LYS A 101 -9.61 -9.82 17.69
N SER A 102 -9.63 -8.51 17.48
CA SER A 102 -8.40 -7.70 17.34
C SER A 102 -7.56 -7.75 18.62
N PHE A 103 -8.20 -7.72 19.79
CA PHE A 103 -7.50 -7.84 21.08
C PHE A 103 -6.90 -9.24 21.27
N GLU A 104 -7.62 -10.29 20.88
CA GLU A 104 -7.08 -11.66 20.93
C GLU A 104 -5.83 -11.82 20.05
N VAL A 105 -5.81 -11.21 18.86
CA VAL A 105 -4.66 -11.24 17.95
C VAL A 105 -3.47 -10.49 18.56
N VAL A 106 -3.70 -9.29 19.11
CA VAL A 106 -2.65 -8.52 19.79
C VAL A 106 -2.10 -9.28 20.98
N GLN A 107 -2.95 -9.91 21.79
CA GLN A 107 -2.55 -10.72 22.93
C GLN A 107 -1.73 -11.94 22.50
N LYS A 108 -2.10 -12.61 21.41
CA LYS A 108 -1.31 -13.71 20.83
C LYS A 108 0.06 -13.25 20.35
N ILE A 109 0.16 -12.09 19.70
CA ILE A 109 1.44 -11.52 19.25
C ILE A 109 2.32 -11.17 20.46
N HIS A 110 1.75 -10.57 21.51
CA HIS A 110 2.45 -10.25 22.75
C HIS A 110 2.98 -11.50 23.47
N ILE A 111 2.22 -12.59 23.46
CA ILE A 111 2.61 -13.87 24.07
C ILE A 111 3.62 -14.63 23.19
N ALA A 112 3.55 -14.49 21.87
CA ALA A 112 4.40 -15.21 20.92
C ALA A 112 5.79 -14.58 20.73
N LEU A 113 5.98 -13.31 21.09
CA LEU A 113 7.31 -12.70 21.20
C LEU A 113 7.81 -12.97 22.63
N PRO A 114 8.83 -13.82 22.85
CA PRO A 114 9.51 -13.85 24.13
C PRO A 114 10.25 -12.52 24.26
N VAL A 115 9.59 -11.52 24.84
CA VAL A 115 10.27 -10.35 25.38
C VAL A 115 11.20 -10.90 26.44
N LEU A 116 12.48 -10.91 26.10
CA LEU A 116 13.60 -11.05 27.01
C LEU A 116 13.26 -10.21 28.25
N MET A 117 12.92 -10.86 29.36
CA MET A 117 12.54 -10.20 30.59
C MET A 117 13.71 -9.33 31.06
N LEU A 118 13.67 -8.03 30.75
CA LEU A 118 14.37 -7.03 31.54
C LEU A 118 13.39 -6.49 32.57
N PRO A 119 13.75 -6.55 33.87
CA PRO A 119 12.82 -6.23 34.94
C PRO A 119 12.46 -4.75 34.90
N ILE A 120 11.16 -4.52 35.01
CA ILE A 120 10.53 -3.21 35.19
C ILE A 120 11.12 -2.55 36.44
N GLY A 121 11.70 -1.36 36.27
CA GLY A 121 12.16 -0.54 37.38
C GLY A 121 12.62 0.86 36.93
N ILE A 122 11.78 1.85 37.21
CA ILE A 122 12.12 3.27 37.45
C ILE A 122 12.66 4.06 36.23
N VAL A 123 11.87 5.00 35.70
CA VAL A 123 12.12 6.47 35.80
C VAL A 123 10.80 7.19 35.54
N LEU A 124 10.06 7.45 36.62
CA LEU A 124 9.25 8.65 36.75
C LEU A 124 10.17 9.67 37.44
N GLN A 125 10.78 10.58 36.68
CA GLN A 125 11.36 11.80 37.24
C GLN A 125 11.45 12.88 36.16
N HIS A 126 10.82 14.03 36.47
CA HIS A 126 10.91 15.35 35.84
C HIS A 126 10.19 15.55 34.50
N PHE A 127 8.90 15.91 34.61
CA PHE A 127 8.46 17.22 34.13
C PHE A 127 8.14 18.09 35.33
#